data_AF-A0A2V5DZX8-F1
#
_entry.id   AF-A0A2V5DZX8-F1
#
_cell.length_a   1.000
_cell.length_b   1.000
_cell.length_c   1.000
_cell.angle_alpha   90.00
_cell.angle_beta   90.00
_cell.angle_gamma   90.00
#
_symmetry.space_group_name_H-M   'P 1'
#
loop_
_entity.id
_entity.type
_entity.pdbx_description
1 polymer ?
#
loop_
_entity_poly.entity_id
_entity_poly.type
_entity_poly.pdbx_seq_one_letter_code
_entity_poly.pdbx_strand_id
1 'polypeptide(L)'
;MKSTKCIPLLVIASVLSFAVHADPAGNCAAKIKELEDFHKASGQAMHGGMAHDFKVHMQNAKDAQSKGDYTQCQASADQAKTIYNKARSK
;
A
#
# COMPACT_ATOMS: atom_id res chain seq x y z
N MET A 1 -40.10 10.39 46.16
CA MET A 1 -38.99 9.41 46.10
C MET A 1 -39.08 8.64 44.78
N LYS A 2 -38.16 8.87 43.83
CA LYS A 2 -37.59 7.81 42.98
C LYS A 2 -36.37 8.37 42.27
N SER A 3 -35.22 7.79 42.58
CA SER A 3 -33.90 8.11 42.05
C SER A 3 -33.71 7.30 40.76
N THR A 4 -33.38 7.95 39.64
CA THR A 4 -32.96 7.27 38.42
C THR A 4 -31.62 7.84 37.96
N LYS A 5 -30.60 7.01 38.15
CA LYS A 5 -29.19 7.11 37.74
C LYS A 5 -28.93 7.83 36.40
N CYS A 6 -27.96 8.74 36.42
CA CYS A 6 -27.28 9.29 35.25
C CYS A 6 -26.54 8.19 34.47
N ILE A 7 -26.73 8.15 33.15
CA ILE A 7 -25.86 7.43 32.20
C ILE A 7 -25.27 8.51 31.28
N PRO A 8 -23.97 8.84 31.37
CA PRO A 8 -23.32 9.66 30.36
C PRO A 8 -23.04 8.77 29.14
N LEU A 9 -23.92 8.81 28.15
CA LEU A 9 -23.64 8.28 26.81
C LEU A 9 -22.55 9.16 26.20
N LEU A 10 -21.32 8.65 26.26
CA LEU A 10 -20.17 9.06 25.46
C LEU A 10 -20.55 8.99 23.98
N VAL A 11 -21.04 10.10 23.43
CA VAL A 11 -21.06 10.30 21.98
C VAL A 11 -19.64 10.65 21.57
N ILE A 12 -18.97 9.58 21.16
CA ILE A 12 -17.64 9.55 20.58
C ILE A 12 -17.52 10.65 19.54
N ALA A 13 -16.49 11.48 19.71
CA ALA A 13 -15.98 12.34 18.67
C ALA A 13 -15.74 11.50 17.41
N SER A 14 -16.59 11.63 16.39
CA SER A 14 -16.21 11.31 15.02
C SER A 14 -15.34 12.44 14.51
N VAL A 15 -14.16 12.47 15.11
CA VAL A 15 -13.00 13.24 14.69
C VAL A 15 -12.64 12.81 13.27
N LEU A 16 -12.25 13.84 12.49
CA LEU A 16 -11.26 13.77 11.42
C LEU A 16 -11.78 13.28 10.07
N SER A 17 -12.33 14.25 9.33
CA SER A 17 -11.77 14.69 8.06
C SER A 17 -11.07 13.58 7.25
N PHE A 18 -11.80 13.00 6.31
CA PHE A 18 -11.26 12.25 5.18
C PHE A 18 -10.56 13.20 4.21
N ALA A 19 -9.56 13.90 4.72
CA ALA A 19 -8.54 14.57 3.96
C ALA A 19 -7.24 13.85 4.35
N VAL A 20 -7.18 12.54 4.05
CA VAL A 20 -5.90 11.85 3.87
C VAL A 20 -5.25 12.54 2.68
N HIS A 21 -4.60 13.66 2.95
CA HIS A 21 -3.54 14.17 2.11
C HIS A 21 -2.48 13.09 2.26
N ALA A 22 -2.57 12.06 1.45
CA ALA A 22 -1.76 10.86 1.56
C ALA A 22 -0.31 11.34 1.57
N ASP A 23 0.35 11.21 2.72
CA ASP A 23 1.77 11.42 2.81
C ASP A 23 2.42 10.61 1.68
N PRO A 24 3.00 11.26 0.67
CA PRO A 24 3.42 10.58 -0.55
C PRO A 24 4.52 9.56 -0.23
N ALA A 25 5.28 9.79 0.86
CA ALA A 25 6.24 8.85 1.41
C ALA A 25 5.56 7.60 1.98
N GLY A 26 4.54 7.76 2.83
CA GLY A 26 3.77 6.68 3.45
C GLY A 26 2.99 5.86 2.43
N ASN A 27 2.42 6.49 1.40
CA ASN A 27 1.76 5.80 0.30
C ASN A 27 2.74 4.94 -0.52
N CYS A 28 3.90 5.51 -0.86
CA CYS A 28 4.99 4.78 -1.52
C CYS A 28 5.48 3.59 -0.66
N ALA A 29 5.70 3.80 0.64
CA ALA A 29 6.14 2.75 1.57
C ALA A 29 5.12 1.61 1.68
N ALA A 30 3.83 1.93 1.78
CA ALA A 30 2.77 0.94 1.84
C ALA A 30 2.71 0.09 0.55
N LYS A 31 2.84 0.73 -0.62
CA LYS A 31 2.87 0.04 -1.91
C LYS A 31 4.09 -0.89 -2.06
N ILE A 32 5.29 -0.44 -1.67
CA ILE A 32 6.48 -1.29 -1.68
C ILE A 32 6.28 -2.51 -0.78
N LYS A 33 5.75 -2.32 0.43
CA LYS A 33 5.48 -3.40 1.37
C LYS A 33 4.46 -4.40 0.81
N GLU A 34 3.42 -3.94 0.13
CA GLU A 34 2.44 -4.78 -0.56
C GLU A 34 3.13 -5.65 -1.64
N LEU A 35 4.01 -5.06 -2.45
CA LEU A 35 4.76 -5.79 -3.47
C LEU A 35 5.70 -6.84 -2.87
N GLU A 36 6.37 -6.53 -1.77
CA GLU A 36 7.22 -7.50 -1.07
C GLU A 36 6.42 -8.69 -0.53
N ASP A 37 5.21 -8.43 -0.03
CA ASP A 37 4.30 -9.48 0.41
C ASP A 37 3.86 -10.36 -0.76
N PHE A 38 3.46 -9.77 -1.89
CA PHE A 38 3.13 -10.51 -3.12
C PHE A 38 4.29 -11.37 -3.63
N HIS A 39 5.52 -10.83 -3.58
CA HIS A 39 6.70 -11.57 -3.97
C HIS A 39 6.98 -12.76 -3.04
N LYS A 40 6.79 -12.61 -1.73
CA LYS A 40 6.92 -13.71 -0.77
C LYS A 40 5.82 -14.76 -0.91
N ALA A 41 4.57 -14.31 -1.04
CA ALA A 41 3.40 -15.18 -1.08
C ALA A 41 3.27 -15.94 -2.40
N SER A 42 3.63 -15.32 -3.53
CA SER A 42 3.39 -15.90 -4.86
C SER A 42 4.49 -15.60 -5.87
N GLY A 43 5.70 -15.23 -5.44
CA GLY A 43 6.83 -15.01 -6.35
C GLY A 43 7.16 -16.21 -7.22
N GLN A 44 6.84 -17.42 -6.76
CA GLN A 44 7.00 -18.67 -7.51
C GLN A 44 6.01 -18.80 -8.68
N ALA A 45 4.86 -18.13 -8.63
CA ALA A 45 3.87 -18.12 -9.71
C ALA A 45 4.26 -17.20 -10.87
N MET A 46 5.19 -16.28 -10.63
CA MET A 46 5.77 -15.44 -11.68
C MET A 46 6.96 -16.19 -12.31
N HIS A 47 6.81 -16.65 -13.54
CA HIS A 47 7.87 -17.32 -14.29
C HIS A 47 8.28 -16.52 -15.53
N GLY A 48 9.56 -16.60 -15.90
CA GLY A 48 10.09 -15.95 -17.11
C GLY A 48 10.17 -14.42 -17.02
N GLY A 49 9.94 -13.73 -18.14
CA GLY A 49 10.11 -12.28 -18.27
C GLY A 49 9.36 -11.46 -17.22
N MET A 50 8.11 -11.84 -16.89
CA MET A 50 7.31 -11.11 -15.91
C MET A 50 7.93 -11.09 -14.49
N ALA A 51 8.61 -12.16 -14.09
CA ALA A 51 9.28 -12.20 -12.78
C ALA A 51 10.46 -11.21 -12.75
N HIS A 52 11.16 -11.06 -13.87
CA HIS A 52 12.22 -10.08 -14.03
C HIS A 52 11.67 -8.66 -14.01
N ASP A 53 10.68 -8.35 -14.86
CA ASP A 53 10.04 -7.03 -14.92
C ASP A 53 9.46 -6.60 -13.56
N PHE A 54 8.78 -7.51 -12.86
CA PHE A 54 8.27 -7.26 -11.51
C PHE A 54 9.39 -6.82 -10.56
N LYS A 55 10.51 -7.54 -10.57
CA LYS A 55 11.66 -7.27 -9.69
C LYS A 55 12.32 -5.94 -10.02
N VAL A 56 12.46 -5.61 -11.31
CA VAL A 56 13.00 -4.34 -11.79
C VAL A 56 12.12 -3.18 -11.31
N HIS A 57 10.81 -3.24 -11.54
CA HIS A 57 9.90 -2.18 -11.10
C HIS A 57 9.82 -2.04 -9.58
N MET A 58 9.88 -3.14 -8.83
CA MET A 58 9.95 -3.11 -7.37
C MET A 58 11.26 -2.45 -6.88
N GLN A 59 12.38 -2.72 -7.55
CA GLN A 59 13.66 -2.10 -7.21
C GLN A 59 13.67 -0.60 -7.56
N ASN A 60 13.11 -0.21 -8.71
CA ASN A 60 12.95 1.19 -9.08
C ASN A 60 12.05 1.95 -8.10
N ALA A 61 11.00 1.32 -7.58
CA ALA A 61 10.17 1.91 -6.54
C ALA A 61 10.96 2.19 -5.25
N LYS A 62 11.80 1.24 -4.81
CA LYS A 62 12.66 1.39 -3.64
C LYS A 62 13.75 2.45 -3.83
N ASP A 63 14.37 2.49 -5.01
CA ASP A 63 15.36 3.51 -5.36
C ASP A 63 14.73 4.92 -5.38
N ALA A 64 13.57 5.07 -6.03
CA ALA A 64 12.82 6.32 -6.03
C ALA A 64 12.39 6.74 -4.62
N GLN A 65 11.97 5.80 -3.77
CA GLN A 65 11.69 6.06 -2.35
C GLN A 65 12.92 6.62 -1.62
N SER A 66 14.09 5.98 -1.76
CA SER A 66 15.34 6.45 -1.14
C SER A 66 15.78 7.83 -1.64
N LYS A 67 15.42 8.19 -2.88
CA LYS A 67 15.68 9.50 -3.49
C LYS A 67 14.63 10.56 -3.13
N GLY A 68 13.55 10.18 -2.45
CA GLY A 68 12.42 11.07 -2.16
C GLY A 68 11.53 11.37 -3.38
N ASP A 69 11.70 10.63 -4.48
CA ASP A 69 10.87 10.75 -5.69
C ASP A 69 9.62 9.87 -5.55
N TYR A 70 8.64 10.39 -4.82
CA TYR A 70 7.41 9.65 -4.52
C TYR A 70 6.48 9.50 -5.72
N THR A 71 6.65 10.30 -6.77
CA THR A 71 5.92 10.15 -8.04
C THR A 71 6.44 8.93 -8.79
N GLN A 72 7.76 8.84 -8.97
CA GLN A 72 8.39 7.68 -9.61
C GLN A 72 8.21 6.42 -8.76
N CYS A 73 8.24 6.53 -7.44
CA CYS A 73 7.95 5.39 -6.57
C CYS A 73 6.56 4.82 -6.83
N GLN A 74 5.53 5.68 -6.80
CA GLN A 74 4.15 5.25 -7.02
C GLN A 74 3.96 4.64 -8.41
N ALA A 75 4.50 5.29 -9.45
CA ALA A 75 4.41 4.79 -10.82
C ALA A 75 5.09 3.42 -10.96
N SER A 76 6.30 3.26 -10.42
CA SER A 76 7.04 1.99 -10.49
C SER A 76 6.34 0.89 -9.70
N ALA A 77 5.79 1.21 -8.52
CA ALA A 77 5.07 0.26 -7.71
C ALA A 77 3.76 -0.20 -8.39
N ASP A 78 3.05 0.69 -9.07
CA ASP A 78 1.84 0.36 -9.82
C ASP A 78 2.12 -0.54 -11.04
N GLN A 79 3.23 -0.29 -11.74
CA GLN A 79 3.71 -1.17 -12.81
C GLN A 79 4.03 -2.58 -12.27
N ALA A 80 4.76 -2.68 -11.15
CA ALA A 80 5.05 -3.96 -10.51
C ALA A 80 3.75 -4.71 -10.14
N LYS A 81 2.76 -4.02 -9.56
CA LYS A 81 1.46 -4.60 -9.22
C LYS A 81 0.71 -5.09 -10.46
N THR A 82 0.73 -4.33 -11.54
CA THR A 82 0.13 -4.73 -12.82
C THR A 82 0.75 -6.00 -13.37
N ILE A 83 2.08 -6.14 -13.31
CA ILE A 83 2.79 -7.33 -13.76
C ILE A 83 2.42 -8.54 -12.90
N TYR A 84 2.40 -8.37 -11.57
CA TYR A 84 1.97 -9.41 -10.64
C TYR A 84 0.54 -9.90 -10.94
N ASN A 85 -0.41 -8.97 -11.13
CA ASN A 85 -1.79 -9.31 -11.45
C ASN A 85 -1.89 -10.03 -12.81
N LYS A 86 -1.14 -9.59 -13.83
CA LYS A 86 -1.08 -10.28 -15.13
C LYS A 86 -0.53 -11.71 -15.01
N ALA A 87 0.47 -11.91 -14.16
CA ALA A 87 1.05 -13.23 -13.91
C ALA A 87 0.09 -14.16 -13.16
N ARG A 88 -0.74 -13.61 -12.25
CA ARG A 88 -1.72 -14.37 -11.46
C ARG A 88 -3.03 -14.66 -12.19
N SER A 89 -3.41 -13.83 -13.15
CA SER A 89 -4.63 -14.02 -13.96
C SER A 89 -4.46 -15.06 -15.08
N LYS A 90 -3.30 -15.70 -15.19
CA LYS A 90 -3.02 -16.82 -16.11
C LYS A 90 -2.97 -18.13 -15.34
#